data_AF-A0A1V0B8Z9-F1
#
_entry.id   AF-A0A1V0B8Z9-F1
#
_cell.length_a   1.000
_cell.length_b   1.000
_cell.length_c   1.000
_cell.angle_alpha   90.00
_cell.angle_beta   90.00
_cell.angle_gamma   90.00
#
_symmetry.space_group_name_H-M   'P 1'
#
loop_
_entity.id
_entity.type
_entity.pdbx_description
1 polymer ?
#
loop_
_entity_poly.entity_id
_entity_poly.type
_entity_poly.pdbx_seq_one_letter_code
_entity_poly.pdbx_strand_id
1 'polypeptide(L)'
;MARNNNNEPEHVVEDDVVLFEGDGMDDEEGNMEGSDTRTKTATPRNHKRENAFEFTKQLDATQLYLNEIGFSPLLTPEEEVHFARLAQKGDPAGRKRMIESNLRLVVKIARRYVNRGLTLLDLIEEGNLGLIRAVEKFDPERGFRFSTYATWWIRQTIERAIMNQTRTIRLPIHVVKELNIYLRAARELTQKLDHEPSPEEIAQLLDKPVEDVKRMLGLNERVASVDMSLGPDSDKTLLDTLTDDHVTDPCELLQDDDLNSSIDQWLSELSEKQREVVTRRFGLRGHESSTLEEVGREIGLTRERVRQIQVEALKRLRDILEQHGLTGESLFQ
;
A
#
# COMPACT_ATOMS: atom_id res chain seq x y z
N MET A 1 17.19 26.78 -39.66
CA MET A 1 17.04 25.84 -38.53
C MET A 1 16.11 26.47 -37.50
N ALA A 2 14.81 26.31 -37.67
CA ALA A 2 13.79 26.78 -36.74
C ALA A 2 13.07 25.55 -36.19
N ARG A 3 13.07 25.39 -34.86
CA ARG A 3 12.39 24.31 -34.15
C ARG A 3 10.92 24.70 -34.03
N ASN A 4 10.05 23.95 -34.71
CA ASN A 4 8.61 24.06 -34.57
C ASN A 4 8.19 23.26 -33.33
N ASN A 5 7.66 23.94 -32.31
CA ASN A 5 7.22 23.34 -31.06
C ASN A 5 5.68 23.31 -31.06
N ASN A 6 5.11 22.38 -31.83
CA ASN A 6 3.68 22.06 -31.78
C ASN A 6 3.46 21.03 -30.67
N ASN A 7 3.13 21.51 -29.47
CA ASN A 7 2.49 20.70 -28.43
C ASN A 7 0.98 20.88 -28.60
N GLU A 8 0.39 20.11 -29.50
CA GLU A 8 -1.06 19.88 -29.52
C GLU A 8 -1.41 18.90 -28.39
N PRO A 9 -2.52 19.10 -27.66
CA PRO A 9 -2.93 18.16 -26.63
C PRO A 9 -3.39 16.85 -27.30
N GLU A 10 -2.72 15.75 -26.95
CA GLU A 10 -3.12 14.41 -27.36
C GLU A 10 -4.59 14.16 -27.02
N HIS A 11 -5.36 13.81 -28.04
CA HIS A 11 -6.76 13.41 -27.94
C HIS A 11 -6.81 12.01 -27.29
N VAL A 12 -6.77 11.95 -25.96
CA VAL A 12 -6.96 10.69 -25.23
C VAL A 12 -8.45 10.37 -25.25
N VAL A 13 -8.79 9.26 -25.91
CA VAL A 13 -10.14 8.70 -25.97
C VAL A 13 -10.64 8.48 -24.54
N GLU A 14 -11.78 9.11 -24.23
CA GLU A 14 -12.48 8.97 -22.96
C GLU A 14 -13.11 7.58 -22.88
N ASP A 15 -12.50 6.68 -22.11
CA ASP A 15 -13.23 5.58 -21.50
C ASP A 15 -13.79 6.09 -20.17
N ASP A 16 -15.12 6.21 -20.09
CA ASP A 16 -15.83 6.44 -18.84
C ASP A 16 -15.42 5.34 -17.84
N VAL A 17 -14.53 5.71 -16.93
CA VAL A 17 -14.15 4.87 -15.80
C VAL A 17 -15.28 4.97 -14.78
N VAL A 18 -16.34 4.21 -15.02
CA VAL A 18 -17.34 3.89 -14.00
C VAL A 18 -16.64 3.05 -12.93
N LEU A 19 -15.99 3.74 -11.99
CA LEU A 19 -15.50 3.15 -10.74
C LEU A 19 -16.73 2.80 -9.89
N PHE A 20 -16.68 1.63 -9.27
CA PHE A 20 -17.72 0.94 -8.49
C PHE A 20 -18.76 1.83 -7.77
N GLU A 21 -20.03 1.70 -8.16
CA GLU A 21 -21.14 1.80 -7.22
C GLU A 21 -21.03 0.59 -6.26
N GLY A 22 -20.89 0.87 -4.96
CA GLY A 22 -21.01 -0.16 -3.94
C GLY A 22 -22.49 -0.31 -3.59
N ASP A 23 -22.97 -1.54 -3.58
CA ASP A 23 -24.32 -1.89 -3.13
C ASP A 23 -24.59 -1.28 -1.75
N GLY A 24 -25.60 -0.42 -1.69
CA GLY A 24 -26.26 -0.06 -0.45
C GLY A 24 -27.14 -1.25 -0.04
N MET A 25 -26.88 -1.80 1.14
CA MET A 25 -27.79 -2.72 1.79
C MET A 25 -29.07 -1.93 2.14
N ASP A 26 -30.21 -2.37 1.59
CA ASP A 26 -31.54 -1.83 1.89
C ASP A 26 -31.96 -2.25 3.30
N ASP A 27 -32.05 -1.29 4.23
CA ASP A 27 -32.75 -1.47 5.50
C ASP A 27 -34.24 -1.11 5.30
N GLU A 28 -35.08 -2.12 5.05
CA GLU A 28 -36.54 -2.01 5.13
C GLU A 28 -36.98 -1.97 6.60
N GLU A 29 -37.29 -0.78 7.14
CA GLU A 29 -38.02 -0.66 8.41
C GLU A 29 -39.53 -0.91 8.21
N GLY A 30 -39.97 -2.10 8.66
CA GLY A 30 -41.38 -2.45 8.78
C GLY A 30 -42.08 -1.70 9.91
N ASN A 31 -43.13 -0.98 9.55
CA ASN A 31 -44.05 -0.30 10.47
C ASN A 31 -45.01 -1.32 11.12
N MET A 32 -44.98 -1.46 12.45
CA MET A 32 -46.08 -2.06 13.23
C MET A 32 -46.42 -1.18 14.43
N GLU A 33 -47.64 -0.67 14.41
CA GLU A 33 -48.30 0.02 15.52
C GLU A 33 -48.57 -0.96 16.68
N GLY A 34 -48.28 -0.51 17.91
CA GLY A 34 -48.65 -1.20 19.14
C GLY A 34 -48.70 -0.21 20.29
N SER A 35 -49.92 0.21 20.65
CA SER A 35 -50.25 1.08 21.77
C SER A 35 -49.88 0.45 23.12
N ASP A 36 -49.20 1.18 24.01
CA ASP A 36 -49.63 1.18 25.42
C ASP A 36 -49.19 2.43 26.19
N THR A 37 -50.16 3.01 26.90
CA THR A 37 -50.06 4.17 27.76
C THR A 37 -49.48 3.80 29.13
N ARG A 38 -48.40 4.46 29.57
CA ARG A 38 -48.11 4.59 31.02
C ARG A 38 -47.28 5.82 31.39
N THR A 39 -48.00 6.73 32.04
CA THR A 39 -47.64 7.71 33.09
C THR A 39 -46.17 8.02 33.39
N LYS A 40 -45.89 9.32 33.30
CA LYS A 40 -44.68 10.06 33.68
C LYS A 40 -44.32 9.87 35.16
N THR A 41 -43.07 9.52 35.44
CA THR A 41 -42.36 9.86 36.69
C THR A 41 -41.00 10.44 36.33
N ALA A 42 -40.86 11.76 36.55
CA ALA A 42 -39.62 12.49 36.28
C ALA A 42 -38.57 12.13 37.33
N THR A 43 -37.47 11.50 36.89
CA THR A 43 -36.20 11.43 37.63
C THR A 43 -35.22 12.41 37.00
N PRO A 44 -34.48 13.23 37.76
CA PRO A 44 -33.53 14.17 37.19
C PRO A 44 -32.30 13.39 36.75
N ARG A 45 -32.27 12.95 35.49
CA ARG A 45 -31.14 12.27 34.89
C ARG A 45 -30.51 13.15 33.81
N ASN A 46 -29.37 13.72 34.19
CA ASN A 46 -28.14 13.73 33.37
C ASN A 46 -27.91 14.86 32.35
N HIS A 47 -27.93 16.12 32.79
CA HIS A 47 -27.40 17.27 32.02
C HIS A 47 -25.92 17.12 31.61
N LYS A 48 -25.13 16.24 32.25
CA LYS A 48 -23.75 15.95 31.83
C LYS A 48 -23.65 15.13 30.55
N ARG A 49 -24.64 14.28 30.24
CA ARG A 49 -24.67 13.51 28.98
C ARG A 49 -25.18 14.33 27.81
N GLU A 50 -26.16 15.21 28.03
CA GLU A 50 -26.64 16.15 27.01
C GLU A 50 -25.53 17.11 26.60
N ASN A 51 -24.80 17.70 27.57
CA ASN A 51 -23.66 18.57 27.28
C ASN A 51 -22.52 17.85 26.57
N ALA A 52 -22.26 16.57 26.88
CA ALA A 52 -21.24 15.78 26.19
C ALA A 52 -21.65 15.45 24.74
N PHE A 53 -22.93 15.20 24.49
CA PHE A 53 -23.47 14.91 23.16
C PHE A 53 -23.57 16.17 22.28
N GLU A 54 -23.84 17.34 22.87
CA GLU A 54 -23.73 18.63 22.17
C GLU A 54 -22.28 19.03 21.90
N PHE A 55 -21.35 18.76 22.82
CA PHE A 55 -19.92 18.98 22.61
C PHE A 55 -19.36 18.11 21.48
N THR A 56 -19.74 16.82 21.41
CA THR A 56 -19.29 15.94 20.32
C THR A 56 -19.89 16.34 18.97
N LYS A 57 -21.11 16.90 18.94
CA LYS A 57 -21.69 17.47 17.72
C LYS A 57 -20.94 18.72 17.24
N GLN A 58 -20.41 19.52 18.17
CA GLN A 58 -19.55 20.68 17.86
C GLN A 58 -18.11 20.30 17.45
N LEU A 59 -17.67 19.07 17.72
CA LEU A 59 -16.32 18.58 17.43
C LEU A 59 -16.21 17.73 16.16
N ASP A 60 -17.32 17.54 15.43
CA ASP A 60 -17.29 16.86 14.13
C ASP A 60 -16.60 17.76 13.09
N ALA A 61 -15.36 17.41 12.76
CA ALA A 61 -14.54 18.14 11.79
C ALA A 61 -15.25 18.32 10.44
N THR A 62 -16.10 17.37 10.05
CA THR A 62 -16.88 17.48 8.82
C THR A 62 -17.91 18.61 8.90
N GLN A 63 -18.62 18.73 10.02
CA GLN A 63 -19.63 19.77 10.22
C GLN A 63 -18.99 21.16 10.33
N LEU A 64 -17.86 21.27 11.02
CA LEU A 64 -17.10 22.53 11.08
C LEU A 64 -16.70 23.00 9.68
N TYR A 65 -16.12 22.12 8.88
CA TYR A 65 -15.75 22.43 7.50
C TYR A 65 -16.96 22.84 6.64
N LEU A 66 -18.05 22.08 6.70
CA LEU A 66 -19.27 22.37 5.92
C LEU A 66 -19.92 23.70 6.31
N ASN A 67 -19.86 24.07 7.59
CA ASN A 67 -20.33 25.36 8.07
C ASN A 67 -19.47 26.51 7.53
N GLU A 68 -18.14 26.39 7.60
CA GLU A 68 -17.19 27.41 7.12
C GLU A 68 -17.36 27.72 5.62
N ILE A 69 -17.46 26.68 4.78
CA ILE A 69 -17.65 26.88 3.32
C ILE A 69 -19.04 27.43 2.97
N GLY A 70 -20.01 27.32 3.89
CA GLY A 70 -21.37 27.84 3.72
C GLY A 70 -21.44 29.36 3.74
N PHE A 71 -20.50 30.04 4.41
CA PHE A 71 -20.47 31.50 4.53
C PHE A 71 -19.94 32.22 3.28
N SER A 72 -19.29 31.50 2.35
CA SER A 72 -18.80 32.09 1.11
C SER A 72 -19.92 32.25 0.07
N PRO A 73 -20.18 33.47 -0.42
CA PRO A 73 -21.22 33.69 -1.43
C PRO A 73 -20.82 33.08 -2.78
N LEU A 74 -21.82 32.59 -3.51
CA LEU A 74 -21.64 32.11 -4.88
C LEU A 74 -21.34 33.28 -5.81
N LEU A 75 -20.48 33.03 -6.82
CA LEU A 75 -20.16 34.00 -7.84
C LEU A 75 -21.22 34.00 -8.95
N THR A 76 -21.52 35.18 -9.45
CA THR A 76 -22.26 35.36 -10.71
C THR A 76 -21.34 35.09 -11.92
N PRO A 77 -21.90 34.85 -13.12
CA PRO A 77 -21.09 34.62 -14.32
C PRO A 77 -20.11 35.76 -14.65
N GLU A 78 -20.51 37.00 -14.40
CA GLU A 78 -19.66 38.18 -14.63
C GLU A 78 -18.52 38.26 -13.62
N GLU A 79 -18.80 37.94 -12.34
CA GLU A 79 -17.79 37.85 -11.30
C GLU A 79 -16.82 36.70 -11.52
N GLU A 80 -17.28 35.54 -12.01
CA GLU A 80 -16.42 34.42 -12.41
C GLU A 80 -15.36 34.87 -13.42
N VAL A 81 -15.78 35.61 -14.46
CA VAL A 81 -14.86 36.15 -15.48
C VAL A 81 -13.89 37.16 -14.87
N HIS A 82 -14.39 38.08 -14.02
CA HIS A 82 -13.56 39.08 -13.36
C HIS A 82 -12.47 38.46 -12.48
N PHE A 83 -12.86 37.55 -11.57
CA PHE A 83 -11.92 36.89 -10.67
C PHE A 83 -11.01 35.89 -11.39
N ALA A 84 -11.47 35.23 -12.45
CA ALA A 84 -10.62 34.40 -13.31
C ALA A 84 -9.51 35.20 -13.98
N ARG A 85 -9.83 36.39 -14.52
CA ARG A 85 -8.80 37.28 -15.12
C ARG A 85 -7.79 37.76 -14.07
N LEU A 86 -8.23 38.03 -12.84
CA LEU A 86 -7.34 38.38 -11.73
C LEU A 86 -6.45 37.19 -11.35
N ALA A 87 -7.02 35.99 -11.24
CA ALA A 87 -6.27 34.77 -10.94
C ALA A 87 -5.21 34.46 -12.00
N GLN A 88 -5.52 34.62 -13.30
CA GLN A 88 -4.55 34.46 -14.40
C GLN A 88 -3.42 35.49 -14.35
N LYS A 89 -3.69 36.71 -13.90
CA LYS A 89 -2.68 37.75 -13.68
C LYS A 89 -1.82 37.50 -12.43
N GLY A 90 -2.09 36.44 -11.68
CA GLY A 90 -1.36 36.07 -10.47
C GLY A 90 -1.83 36.81 -9.21
N ASP A 91 -3.00 37.44 -9.21
CA ASP A 91 -3.55 38.06 -8.01
C ASP A 91 -4.00 36.99 -6.99
N PRO A 92 -3.40 36.95 -5.78
CA PRO A 92 -3.75 35.97 -4.76
C PRO A 92 -5.18 36.16 -4.23
N ALA A 93 -5.70 37.40 -4.20
CA ALA A 93 -7.04 37.68 -3.69
C ALA A 93 -8.11 37.13 -4.65
N GLY A 94 -7.97 37.39 -5.96
CA GLY A 94 -8.83 36.82 -6.99
C GLY A 94 -8.82 35.28 -6.99
N ARG A 95 -7.64 34.67 -6.91
CA ARG A 95 -7.50 33.20 -6.82
C ARG A 95 -8.20 32.63 -5.58
N LYS A 96 -7.95 33.21 -4.40
CA LYS A 96 -8.56 32.77 -3.13
C LYS A 96 -10.09 32.85 -3.20
N ARG A 97 -10.62 33.99 -3.66
CA ARG A 97 -12.06 34.20 -3.82
C ARG A 97 -12.70 33.15 -4.74
N MET A 98 -12.05 32.86 -5.86
CA MET A 98 -12.53 31.89 -6.84
C MET A 98 -12.53 30.46 -6.29
N ILE A 99 -11.55 30.10 -5.43
CA ILE A 99 -11.53 28.80 -4.75
C ILE A 99 -12.65 28.73 -3.70
N GLU A 100 -12.70 29.67 -2.76
CA GLU A 100 -13.63 29.66 -1.62
C GLU A 100 -15.10 29.64 -2.05
N SER A 101 -15.47 30.40 -3.10
CA SER A 101 -16.83 30.40 -3.62
C SER A 101 -17.25 29.08 -4.30
N ASN A 102 -16.29 28.21 -4.63
CA ASN A 102 -16.53 26.95 -5.35
C ASN A 102 -16.29 25.68 -4.50
N LEU A 103 -15.90 25.80 -3.22
CA LEU A 103 -15.69 24.62 -2.35
C LEU A 103 -16.95 23.74 -2.21
N ARG A 104 -18.15 24.35 -2.26
CA ARG A 104 -19.43 23.62 -2.23
C ARG A 104 -19.61 22.67 -3.43
N LEU A 105 -19.03 23.01 -4.59
CA LEU A 105 -19.04 22.14 -5.76
C LEU A 105 -18.21 20.89 -5.52
N VAL A 106 -17.04 21.02 -4.87
CA VAL A 106 -16.16 19.90 -4.53
C VAL A 106 -16.90 18.92 -3.63
N VAL A 107 -17.52 19.40 -2.55
CA VAL A 107 -18.32 18.56 -1.64
C VAL A 107 -19.42 17.79 -2.38
N LYS A 108 -20.16 18.47 -3.29
CA LYS A 108 -21.20 17.83 -4.10
C LYS A 108 -20.66 16.70 -4.96
N ILE A 109 -19.48 16.86 -5.55
CA ILE A 109 -18.84 15.84 -6.40
C ILE A 109 -18.29 14.71 -5.54
N ALA A 110 -17.55 15.03 -4.47
CA ALA A 110 -16.92 14.06 -3.56
C ALA A 110 -17.93 13.13 -2.89
N ARG A 111 -19.14 13.62 -2.57
CA ARG A 111 -20.20 12.80 -1.97
C ARG A 111 -20.58 11.57 -2.80
N ARG A 112 -20.41 11.60 -4.13
CA ARG A 112 -20.66 10.44 -5.02
C ARG A 112 -19.60 9.33 -4.92
N TYR A 113 -18.45 9.64 -4.32
CA TYR A 113 -17.31 8.72 -4.19
C TYR A 113 -17.14 8.18 -2.76
N VAL A 114 -18.09 8.47 -1.87
CA VAL A 114 -18.13 7.91 -0.51
C VAL A 114 -18.23 6.38 -0.59
N ASN A 115 -17.70 5.68 0.43
CA ASN A 115 -17.63 4.22 0.52
C ASN A 115 -16.71 3.54 -0.52
N ARG A 116 -15.80 4.29 -1.16
CA ARG A 116 -14.80 3.75 -2.10
C ARG A 116 -13.40 3.60 -1.50
N GLY A 117 -13.30 3.60 -0.17
CA GLY A 117 -12.07 3.33 0.58
C GLY A 117 -11.39 4.55 1.22
N LEU A 118 -11.71 5.77 0.79
CA LEU A 118 -11.25 7.01 1.44
C LEU A 118 -12.39 7.64 2.25
N THR A 119 -12.04 8.38 3.30
CA THR A 119 -13.03 9.14 4.08
C THR A 119 -13.56 10.33 3.28
N LEU A 120 -14.74 10.85 3.64
CA LEU A 120 -15.30 12.01 2.95
C LEU A 120 -14.36 13.23 3.00
N LEU A 121 -13.66 13.45 4.11
CA LEU A 121 -12.70 14.56 4.25
C LEU A 121 -11.52 14.38 3.29
N ASP A 122 -10.95 13.18 3.20
CA ASP A 122 -9.85 12.91 2.27
C ASP A 122 -10.28 13.13 0.81
N LEU A 123 -11.48 12.68 0.45
CA LEU A 123 -12.07 12.91 -0.88
C LEU A 123 -12.27 14.40 -1.16
N ILE A 124 -12.70 15.17 -0.17
CA ILE A 124 -12.87 16.63 -0.28
C ILE A 124 -11.51 17.30 -0.50
N GLU A 125 -10.49 16.95 0.27
CA GLU A 125 -9.15 17.56 0.14
C GLU A 125 -8.50 17.25 -1.22
N GLU A 126 -8.59 16.00 -1.68
CA GLU A 126 -8.11 15.63 -3.03
C GLU A 126 -8.92 16.33 -4.14
N GLY A 127 -10.20 16.55 -3.91
CA GLY A 127 -11.06 17.37 -4.77
C GLY A 127 -10.67 18.85 -4.76
N ASN A 128 -10.30 19.41 -3.59
CA ASN A 128 -9.84 20.78 -3.44
C ASN A 128 -8.52 21.02 -4.19
N LEU A 129 -7.61 20.05 -4.17
CA LEU A 129 -6.40 20.08 -5.01
C LEU A 129 -6.74 20.11 -6.51
N GLY A 130 -7.78 19.37 -6.93
CA GLY A 130 -8.31 19.43 -8.30
C GLY A 130 -8.90 20.80 -8.64
N LEU A 131 -9.70 21.37 -7.74
CA LEU A 131 -10.28 22.70 -7.89
C LEU A 131 -9.20 23.77 -8.05
N ILE A 132 -8.14 23.73 -7.24
CA ILE A 132 -7.02 24.68 -7.31
C ILE A 132 -6.38 24.65 -8.71
N ARG A 133 -6.13 23.45 -9.26
CA ARG A 133 -5.59 23.30 -10.62
C ARG A 133 -6.55 23.79 -11.69
N ALA A 134 -7.85 23.58 -11.50
CA ALA A 134 -8.89 24.13 -12.36
C ALA A 134 -8.84 25.66 -12.38
N VAL A 135 -8.71 26.31 -11.22
CA VAL A 135 -8.60 27.77 -11.12
C VAL A 135 -7.36 28.30 -11.85
N GLU A 136 -6.21 27.64 -11.69
CA GLU A 136 -4.95 28.04 -12.34
C GLU A 136 -4.99 27.96 -13.88
N LYS A 137 -5.73 26.99 -14.42
CA LYS A 137 -5.78 26.70 -15.86
C LYS A 137 -7.07 27.14 -16.53
N PHE A 138 -7.98 27.78 -15.80
CA PHE A 138 -9.25 28.20 -16.38
C PHE A 138 -9.05 29.39 -17.32
N ASP A 139 -9.71 29.35 -18.46
CA ASP A 139 -9.68 30.41 -19.47
C ASP A 139 -11.07 31.07 -19.59
N PRO A 140 -11.24 32.31 -19.10
CA PRO A 140 -12.52 32.99 -19.11
C PRO A 140 -12.96 33.43 -20.52
N GLU A 141 -12.05 33.50 -21.49
CA GLU A 141 -12.36 33.96 -22.85
C GLU A 141 -13.06 32.88 -23.69
N ARG A 142 -13.08 31.62 -23.22
CA ARG A 142 -13.75 30.50 -23.90
C ARG A 142 -15.28 30.49 -23.78
N GLY A 143 -15.85 31.30 -22.88
CA GLY A 143 -17.30 31.46 -22.75
C GLY A 143 -18.06 30.31 -22.05
N PHE A 144 -17.35 29.32 -21.51
CA PHE A 144 -17.96 28.25 -20.69
C PHE A 144 -17.96 28.61 -19.20
N ARG A 145 -18.95 28.10 -18.46
CA ARG A 145 -19.02 28.28 -17.00
C ARG A 145 -17.85 27.58 -16.30
N PHE A 146 -17.33 28.22 -15.25
CA PHE A 146 -16.22 27.65 -14.47
C PHE A 146 -16.58 26.29 -13.88
N SER A 147 -17.81 26.12 -13.40
CA SER A 147 -18.29 24.86 -12.79
C SER A 147 -18.18 23.66 -13.74
N THR A 148 -18.44 23.85 -15.04
CA THR A 148 -18.30 22.80 -16.06
C THR A 148 -16.86 22.34 -16.18
N TYR A 149 -15.91 23.28 -16.25
CA TYR A 149 -14.49 22.98 -16.34
C TYR A 149 -13.92 22.38 -15.05
N ALA A 150 -14.29 22.96 -13.90
CA ALA A 150 -13.84 22.50 -12.59
C ALA A 150 -14.29 21.07 -12.28
N THR A 151 -15.48 20.68 -12.73
CA THR A 151 -16.01 19.33 -12.51
C THR A 151 -15.07 18.25 -13.05
N TRP A 152 -14.44 18.46 -14.22
CA TRP A 152 -13.49 17.51 -14.80
C TRP A 152 -12.23 17.36 -13.93
N TRP A 153 -11.64 18.48 -13.51
CA TRP A 153 -10.45 18.46 -12.66
C TRP A 153 -10.70 17.83 -11.29
N ILE A 154 -11.83 18.15 -10.67
CA ILE A 154 -12.23 17.60 -9.36
C ILE A 154 -12.45 16.08 -9.48
N ARG A 155 -13.16 15.62 -10.51
CA ARG A 155 -13.37 14.19 -10.76
C ARG A 155 -12.03 13.48 -10.93
N GLN A 156 -11.17 14.00 -11.81
CA GLN A 156 -9.90 13.39 -12.16
C GLN A 156 -8.97 13.26 -10.95
N THR A 157 -8.89 14.27 -10.08
CA THR A 157 -8.02 14.17 -8.89
C THR A 157 -8.57 13.21 -7.85
N ILE A 158 -9.88 13.22 -7.60
CA ILE A 158 -10.52 12.27 -6.67
C ILE A 158 -10.33 10.82 -7.16
N GLU A 159 -10.62 10.54 -8.42
CA GLU A 159 -10.48 9.18 -8.97
C GLU A 159 -9.01 8.73 -8.93
N ARG A 160 -8.08 9.64 -9.25
CA ARG A 160 -6.65 9.36 -9.14
C ARG A 160 -6.22 9.12 -7.69
N ALA A 161 -6.77 9.84 -6.72
CA ALA A 161 -6.46 9.64 -5.30
C ALA A 161 -6.94 8.27 -4.82
N ILE A 162 -8.19 7.91 -5.13
CA ILE A 162 -8.78 6.60 -4.82
C ILE A 162 -7.89 5.48 -5.38
N MET A 163 -7.51 5.54 -6.66
CA MET A 163 -6.64 4.52 -7.27
C MET A 163 -5.27 4.39 -6.61
N ASN A 164 -4.74 5.48 -6.03
CA ASN A 164 -3.38 5.55 -5.51
C ASN A 164 -3.27 5.26 -4.01
N GLN A 165 -4.30 5.58 -3.24
CA GLN A 165 -4.27 5.60 -1.76
C GLN A 165 -5.17 4.53 -1.14
N THR A 166 -6.15 3.97 -1.87
CA THR A 166 -7.12 3.05 -1.27
C THR A 166 -6.55 1.67 -0.88
N ARG A 167 -5.38 1.28 -1.40
CA ARG A 167 -4.77 -0.03 -1.15
C ARG A 167 -3.56 0.11 -0.24
N THR A 168 -3.47 -0.78 0.77
CA THR A 168 -2.31 -0.88 1.67
C THR A 168 -1.02 -1.13 0.90
N ILE A 169 -1.05 -2.06 -0.05
CA ILE A 169 0.03 -2.26 -1.02
C ILE A 169 -0.33 -1.48 -2.28
N ARG A 170 0.45 -0.43 -2.53
CA ARG A 170 0.23 0.49 -3.65
C ARG A 170 0.37 -0.23 -4.99
N LEU A 171 -0.68 -0.18 -5.80
CA LEU A 171 -0.66 -0.62 -7.19
C LEU A 171 -0.48 0.58 -8.14
N PRO A 172 0.31 0.45 -9.22
CA PRO A 172 0.37 1.47 -10.27
C PRO A 172 -0.98 1.70 -10.96
N ILE A 173 -1.23 2.93 -11.42
CA ILE A 173 -2.52 3.33 -12.02
C ILE A 173 -2.89 2.46 -13.23
N HIS A 174 -1.94 2.10 -14.09
CA HIS A 174 -2.22 1.27 -15.27
C HIS A 174 -2.70 -0.14 -14.87
N VAL A 175 -2.13 -0.72 -13.81
CA VAL A 175 -2.56 -2.02 -13.27
C VAL A 175 -3.97 -1.94 -12.71
N VAL A 176 -4.31 -0.87 -11.97
CA VAL A 176 -5.67 -0.66 -11.44
C VAL A 176 -6.68 -0.46 -12.57
N LYS A 177 -6.32 0.27 -13.64
CA LYS A 177 -7.17 0.42 -14.82
C LYS A 177 -7.41 -0.91 -15.52
N GLU A 178 -6.36 -1.69 -15.76
CA GLU A 178 -6.49 -3.03 -16.33
C GLU A 178 -7.37 -3.93 -15.45
N LEU A 179 -7.12 -3.96 -14.14
CA LEU A 179 -7.93 -4.73 -13.18
C LEU A 179 -9.42 -4.37 -13.28
N ASN A 180 -9.76 -3.09 -13.37
CA ASN A 180 -11.15 -2.66 -13.51
C ASN A 180 -11.82 -3.14 -14.80
N ILE A 181 -11.06 -3.31 -15.89
CA ILE A 181 -11.56 -3.90 -17.15
C ILE A 181 -11.93 -5.37 -16.91
N TYR A 182 -11.05 -6.15 -16.26
CA TYR A 182 -11.34 -7.55 -15.91
C TYR A 182 -12.55 -7.66 -14.98
N LEU A 183 -12.65 -6.81 -13.95
CA LEU A 183 -13.78 -6.79 -13.03
C LEU A 183 -15.10 -6.35 -13.68
N ARG A 184 -15.04 -5.53 -14.73
CA ARG A 184 -16.21 -5.13 -15.52
C ARG A 184 -16.67 -6.29 -16.41
N ALA A 185 -15.73 -6.94 -17.09
CA ALA A 185 -15.99 -8.13 -17.90
C ALA A 185 -16.56 -9.28 -17.05
N ALA A 186 -16.00 -9.51 -15.86
CA ALA A 186 -16.51 -10.49 -14.91
C ALA A 186 -17.97 -10.20 -14.54
N ARG A 187 -18.32 -8.95 -14.20
CA ARG A 187 -19.71 -8.56 -13.90
C ARG A 187 -20.66 -8.73 -15.08
N GLU A 188 -20.21 -8.41 -16.29
CA GLU A 188 -21.01 -8.64 -17.50
C GLU A 188 -21.26 -10.13 -17.74
N LEU A 189 -20.27 -10.98 -17.48
CA LEU A 189 -20.43 -12.43 -17.54
C LEU A 189 -21.35 -12.94 -16.45
N THR A 190 -21.23 -12.47 -15.21
CA THR A 190 -22.14 -12.84 -14.11
C THR A 190 -23.60 -12.48 -14.39
N GLN A 191 -23.87 -11.45 -15.21
CA GLN A 191 -25.24 -11.14 -15.62
C GLN A 191 -25.78 -12.07 -16.72
N LYS A 192 -24.89 -12.70 -17.49
CA LYS A 192 -25.22 -13.60 -18.60
C LYS A 192 -25.19 -15.08 -18.18
N LEU A 193 -24.35 -15.40 -17.20
CA LEU A 193 -24.12 -16.74 -16.65
C LEU A 193 -24.81 -16.84 -15.29
N ASP A 194 -25.42 -17.97 -14.99
CA ASP A 194 -26.05 -18.22 -13.69
C ASP A 194 -25.02 -18.61 -12.60
N HIS A 195 -23.73 -18.32 -12.80
CA HIS A 195 -22.64 -18.64 -11.87
C HIS A 195 -21.52 -17.58 -11.92
N GLU A 196 -20.61 -17.64 -10.95
CA GLU A 196 -19.39 -16.81 -10.98
C GLU A 196 -18.50 -17.21 -12.16
N PRO A 197 -17.97 -16.23 -12.92
CA PRO A 197 -17.20 -16.51 -14.12
C PRO A 197 -15.81 -17.07 -13.77
N SER A 198 -15.42 -18.14 -14.45
CA SER A 198 -14.08 -18.70 -14.38
C SER A 198 -13.04 -17.73 -14.99
N PRO A 199 -11.78 -17.72 -14.52
CA PRO A 199 -10.70 -16.98 -15.17
C PRO A 199 -10.56 -17.29 -16.68
N GLU A 200 -10.91 -18.49 -17.11
CA GLU A 200 -10.90 -18.91 -18.52
C GLU A 200 -12.01 -18.23 -19.33
N GLU A 201 -13.20 -18.04 -18.76
CA GLU A 201 -14.34 -17.39 -19.43
C GLU A 201 -14.09 -15.88 -19.57
N ILE A 202 -13.50 -15.27 -18.54
CA ILE A 202 -13.08 -13.85 -18.58
C ILE A 202 -11.99 -13.66 -19.64
N ALA A 203 -11.02 -14.59 -19.70
CA ALA A 203 -9.96 -14.57 -20.70
C ALA A 203 -10.51 -14.67 -22.13
N GLN A 204 -11.51 -15.54 -22.35
CA GLN A 204 -12.17 -15.71 -23.64
C GLN A 204 -12.96 -14.47 -24.06
N LEU A 205 -13.65 -13.81 -23.12
CA LEU A 205 -14.41 -12.58 -23.41
C LEU A 205 -13.48 -11.42 -23.78
N LEU A 206 -12.33 -11.31 -23.12
CA LEU A 206 -11.38 -10.21 -23.32
C LEU A 206 -10.31 -10.47 -24.37
N ASP A 207 -10.28 -11.67 -24.96
CA ASP A 207 -9.26 -12.15 -25.90
C ASP A 207 -7.83 -11.97 -25.33
N LYS A 208 -7.63 -12.49 -24.11
CA LYS A 208 -6.35 -12.40 -23.38
C LYS A 208 -5.90 -13.76 -22.84
N PRO A 209 -4.59 -13.93 -22.54
CA PRO A 209 -4.10 -15.15 -21.91
C PRO A 209 -4.71 -15.39 -20.53
N VAL A 210 -5.07 -16.64 -20.22
CA VAL A 210 -5.60 -17.04 -18.91
C VAL A 210 -4.62 -16.73 -17.77
N GLU A 211 -3.32 -16.86 -18.03
CA GLU A 211 -2.27 -16.54 -17.06
C GLU A 211 -2.30 -15.06 -16.63
N ASP A 212 -2.54 -14.15 -17.58
CA ASP A 212 -2.66 -12.73 -17.28
C ASP A 212 -3.90 -12.42 -16.45
N VAL A 213 -5.04 -13.07 -16.74
CA VAL A 213 -6.26 -12.93 -15.95
C VAL A 213 -6.03 -13.43 -14.52
N LYS A 214 -5.42 -14.62 -14.34
CA LYS A 214 -5.10 -15.18 -13.02
C LYS A 214 -4.18 -14.26 -12.22
N ARG A 215 -3.13 -13.73 -12.86
CA ARG A 215 -2.22 -12.77 -12.25
C ARG A 215 -2.94 -11.50 -11.81
N MET A 216 -3.83 -10.96 -12.65
CA MET A 216 -4.59 -9.75 -12.32
C MET A 216 -5.61 -9.97 -11.22
N LEU A 217 -6.31 -11.11 -11.22
CA LEU A 217 -7.24 -11.47 -10.14
C LEU A 217 -6.51 -11.69 -8.80
N GLY A 218 -5.30 -12.26 -8.82
CA GLY A 218 -4.46 -12.38 -7.63
C GLY A 218 -4.09 -11.02 -7.01
N LEU A 219 -3.86 -9.99 -7.84
CA LEU A 219 -3.62 -8.62 -7.36
C LEU A 219 -4.86 -7.94 -6.78
N ASN A 220 -6.06 -8.49 -7.01
CA ASN A 220 -7.28 -7.94 -6.46
C ASN A 220 -7.44 -8.22 -4.96
N GLU A 221 -6.80 -9.27 -4.46
CA GLU A 221 -6.89 -9.71 -3.07
C GLU A 221 -6.52 -8.58 -2.10
N ARG A 222 -7.35 -8.41 -1.07
CA ARG A 222 -7.17 -7.35 -0.07
C ARG A 222 -6.41 -7.88 1.13
N VAL A 223 -5.61 -7.02 1.74
CA VAL A 223 -4.88 -7.34 2.97
C VAL A 223 -5.88 -7.49 4.12
N ALA A 224 -5.77 -8.59 4.87
CA ALA A 224 -6.50 -8.81 6.11
C ALA A 224 -5.76 -8.20 7.30
N SER A 225 -6.49 -7.75 8.32
CA SER A 225 -5.88 -7.29 9.57
C SER A 225 -5.37 -8.47 10.37
N VAL A 226 -4.13 -8.40 10.83
CA VAL A 226 -3.50 -9.43 11.69
C VAL A 226 -4.10 -9.39 13.11
N ASP A 227 -4.65 -8.26 13.51
CA ASP A 227 -5.38 -8.08 14.78
C ASP A 227 -6.83 -8.60 14.73
N MET A 228 -7.26 -9.15 13.59
CA MET A 228 -8.62 -9.68 13.47
C MET A 228 -8.78 -10.90 14.40
N SER A 229 -9.77 -10.84 15.29
CA SER A 229 -10.16 -11.96 16.13
C SER A 229 -10.71 -13.10 15.27
N LEU A 230 -10.33 -14.34 15.59
CA LEU A 230 -10.69 -15.53 14.81
C LEU A 230 -12.16 -15.95 14.97
N GLY A 231 -12.83 -15.49 16.02
CA GLY A 231 -14.22 -15.78 16.31
C GLY A 231 -14.81 -14.82 17.34
N PRO A 232 -16.15 -14.78 17.48
CA PRO A 232 -16.85 -13.82 18.33
C PRO A 232 -16.57 -13.99 19.83
N ASP A 233 -16.21 -15.20 20.27
CA ASP A 233 -15.91 -15.52 21.68
C ASP A 233 -14.42 -15.88 21.90
N SER A 234 -13.56 -15.68 20.91
CA SER A 234 -12.14 -16.00 21.02
C SER A 234 -11.30 -14.75 21.23
N ASP A 235 -10.54 -14.70 22.32
CA ASP A 235 -9.51 -13.67 22.56
C ASP A 235 -8.29 -13.83 21.62
N LYS A 236 -8.25 -14.89 20.81
CA LYS A 236 -7.15 -15.17 19.88
C LYS A 236 -7.29 -14.36 18.60
N THR A 237 -6.19 -13.72 18.24
CA THR A 237 -6.03 -12.98 16.99
C THR A 237 -5.40 -13.87 15.91
N LEU A 238 -5.44 -13.42 14.66
CA LEU A 238 -4.67 -14.07 13.59
C LEU A 238 -3.17 -14.09 13.92
N LEU A 239 -2.64 -13.03 14.54
CA LEU A 239 -1.24 -12.95 14.95
C LEU A 239 -0.83 -14.14 15.83
N ASP A 240 -1.69 -14.52 16.78
CA ASP A 240 -1.42 -15.60 17.74
C ASP A 240 -1.35 -16.98 17.08
N THR A 241 -1.78 -17.10 15.83
CA THR A 241 -1.75 -18.36 15.07
C THR A 241 -0.63 -18.43 14.03
N LEU A 242 -0.01 -17.29 13.73
CA LEU A 242 1.09 -17.24 12.76
C LEU A 242 2.36 -17.76 13.41
N THR A 243 3.00 -18.73 12.75
CA THR A 243 4.32 -19.22 13.13
C THR A 243 5.38 -18.27 12.61
N ASP A 244 6.44 -18.08 13.38
CA ASP A 244 7.62 -17.35 12.93
C ASP A 244 8.59 -18.34 12.29
N ASP A 245 8.74 -18.25 10.97
CA ASP A 245 9.62 -19.11 10.18
C ASP A 245 11.12 -18.76 10.37
N HIS A 246 11.43 -17.65 11.04
CA HIS A 246 12.79 -17.18 11.29
C HIS A 246 13.32 -17.50 12.69
N VAL A 247 12.53 -18.15 13.55
CA VAL A 247 13.02 -18.60 14.85
C VAL A 247 13.99 -19.76 14.61
N THR A 248 15.28 -19.49 14.79
CA THR A 248 16.29 -20.54 14.86
C THR A 248 16.02 -21.39 16.10
N ASP A 249 15.91 -22.71 15.93
CA ASP A 249 15.69 -23.62 17.05
C ASP A 249 16.85 -23.45 18.05
N PRO A 250 16.59 -23.23 19.36
CA PRO A 250 17.64 -23.20 20.37
C PRO A 250 18.56 -24.43 20.32
N CYS A 251 18.06 -25.59 19.88
CA CYS A 251 18.89 -26.77 19.64
C CYS A 251 19.87 -26.56 18.49
N GLU A 252 19.43 -25.97 17.37
CA GLU A 252 20.30 -25.63 16.23
C GLU A 252 21.35 -24.60 16.63
N LEU A 253 20.98 -23.56 17.40
CA LEU A 253 21.94 -22.57 17.90
C LEU A 253 23.01 -23.20 18.81
N LEU A 254 22.61 -24.08 19.73
CA LEU A 254 23.55 -24.79 20.58
C LEU A 254 24.43 -25.76 19.79
N GLN A 255 23.87 -26.45 18.79
CA GLN A 255 24.66 -27.31 17.90
C GLN A 255 25.69 -26.51 17.11
N ASP A 256 25.33 -25.34 16.60
CA ASP A 256 26.26 -24.45 15.88
C ASP A 256 27.36 -23.92 16.81
N ASP A 257 27.02 -23.54 18.04
CA ASP A 257 28.01 -23.11 19.05
C ASP A 257 28.95 -24.25 19.47
N ASP A 258 28.41 -25.45 19.69
CA ASP A 258 29.18 -26.65 20.00
C ASP A 258 30.08 -27.06 18.83
N LEU A 259 29.59 -26.96 17.59
CA LEU A 259 30.37 -27.22 16.38
C LEU A 259 31.51 -26.19 16.25
N ASN A 260 31.22 -24.91 16.44
CA ASN A 260 32.22 -23.84 16.37
C ASN A 260 33.31 -24.01 17.43
N SER A 261 32.93 -24.33 18.68
CA SER A 261 33.90 -24.58 19.75
C SER A 261 34.76 -25.81 19.49
N SER A 262 34.16 -26.88 18.95
CA SER A 262 34.86 -28.10 18.54
C SER A 262 35.85 -27.84 17.40
N ILE A 263 35.44 -27.08 16.36
CA ILE A 263 36.31 -26.64 15.28
C ILE A 263 37.48 -25.82 15.82
N ASP A 264 37.23 -24.90 16.75
CA ASP A 264 38.28 -24.09 17.37
C ASP A 264 39.29 -24.94 18.17
N GLN A 265 38.81 -25.98 18.85
CA GLN A 265 39.64 -26.95 19.54
C GLN A 265 40.52 -27.73 18.55
N TRP A 266 39.96 -28.29 17.47
CA TRP A 266 40.76 -29.06 16.48
C TRP A 266 41.74 -28.17 15.72
N LEU A 267 41.36 -26.94 15.39
CA LEU A 267 42.27 -25.96 14.81
C LEU A 267 43.44 -25.64 15.74
N SER A 268 43.25 -25.69 17.05
CA SER A 268 44.30 -25.46 18.04
C SER A 268 45.35 -26.58 18.12
N GLU A 269 44.99 -27.80 17.74
CA GLU A 269 45.91 -28.96 17.68
C GLU A 269 46.79 -28.99 16.42
N LEU A 270 46.40 -28.23 15.39
CA LEU A 270 47.24 -28.03 14.21
C LEU A 270 48.47 -27.17 14.55
N SER A 271 49.54 -27.36 13.76
CA SER A 271 50.69 -26.45 13.86
C SER A 271 50.30 -25.01 13.52
N GLU A 272 51.00 -24.03 14.09
CA GLU A 272 50.70 -22.60 13.92
C GLU A 272 50.56 -22.19 12.44
N LYS A 273 51.48 -22.67 11.58
CA LYS A 273 51.45 -22.42 10.12
C LYS A 273 50.28 -23.10 9.41
N GLN A 274 49.86 -24.29 9.86
CA GLN A 274 48.71 -25.00 9.28
C GLN A 274 47.40 -24.31 9.68
N ARG A 275 47.25 -23.97 10.96
CA ARG A 275 46.10 -23.25 11.49
C ARG A 275 45.89 -21.93 10.75
N GLU A 276 46.94 -21.13 10.63
CA GLU A 276 46.87 -19.81 9.99
C GLU A 276 46.47 -19.88 8.51
N VAL A 277 46.99 -20.87 7.77
CA VAL A 277 46.60 -21.11 6.37
C VAL A 277 45.12 -21.53 6.25
N VAL A 278 44.63 -22.40 7.13
CA VAL A 278 43.23 -22.87 7.11
C VAL A 278 42.28 -21.75 7.53
N THR A 279 42.57 -21.05 8.63
CA THR A 279 41.75 -19.96 9.16
C THR A 279 41.58 -18.83 8.14
N ARG A 280 42.65 -18.39 7.47
CA ARG A 280 42.57 -17.32 6.46
C ARG A 280 41.95 -17.78 5.14
N ARG A 281 42.18 -19.03 4.72
CA ARG A 281 41.61 -19.53 3.47
C ARG A 281 40.08 -19.69 3.57
N PHE A 282 39.59 -20.24 4.67
CA PHE A 282 38.16 -20.51 4.86
C PHE A 282 37.41 -19.38 5.56
N GLY A 283 38.10 -18.31 5.98
CA GLY A 283 37.47 -17.17 6.64
C GLY A 283 36.97 -17.48 8.06
N LEU A 284 37.71 -18.28 8.81
CA LEU A 284 37.38 -18.61 10.20
C LEU A 284 37.95 -17.54 11.14
N ARG A 285 37.43 -17.43 12.37
CA ARG A 285 37.86 -16.45 13.39
C ARG A 285 37.81 -14.99 12.93
N GLY A 286 36.82 -14.63 12.13
CA GLY A 286 36.61 -13.25 11.66
C GLY A 286 37.52 -12.81 10.51
N HIS A 287 38.23 -13.73 9.86
CA HIS A 287 38.93 -13.46 8.60
C HIS A 287 37.97 -13.57 7.41
N GLU A 288 38.24 -12.86 6.32
CA GLU A 288 37.57 -13.10 5.03
C GLU A 288 38.19 -14.29 4.30
N SER A 289 37.39 -15.03 3.52
CA SER A 289 37.88 -16.14 2.70
C SER A 289 38.86 -15.64 1.65
N SER A 290 40.14 -15.98 1.82
CA SER A 290 41.24 -15.47 0.98
C SER A 290 41.74 -16.52 -0.02
N THR A 291 42.24 -16.08 -1.18
CA THR A 291 42.84 -16.97 -2.18
C THR A 291 44.21 -17.51 -1.74
N LEU A 292 44.66 -18.62 -2.32
CA LEU A 292 45.98 -19.21 -2.01
C LEU A 292 47.15 -18.25 -2.26
N GLU A 293 46.98 -17.32 -3.20
CA GLU A 293 48.00 -16.32 -3.53
C GLU A 293 48.04 -15.20 -2.50
N GLU A 294 46.88 -14.72 -2.04
CA GLU A 294 46.77 -13.71 -0.98
C GLU A 294 47.28 -14.23 0.36
N VAL A 295 46.88 -15.45 0.75
CA VAL A 295 47.39 -16.11 1.96
C VAL A 295 48.90 -16.31 1.87
N GLY A 296 49.43 -16.65 0.69
CA GLY A 296 50.87 -16.78 0.46
C GLY A 296 51.62 -15.46 0.61
N ARG A 297 51.06 -14.36 0.08
CA ARG A 297 51.64 -13.02 0.19
C ARG A 297 51.73 -12.55 1.63
N GLU A 298 50.73 -12.83 2.46
CA GLU A 298 50.69 -12.38 3.86
C GLU A 298 51.58 -13.20 4.79
N ILE A 299 51.72 -14.51 4.55
CA ILE A 299 52.53 -15.42 5.37
C ILE A 299 54.00 -15.50 4.85
N GLY A 300 54.28 -14.93 3.66
CA GLY A 300 55.61 -14.95 3.04
C GLY A 300 55.97 -16.30 2.41
N LEU A 301 54.99 -16.99 1.85
CA LEU A 301 55.12 -18.32 1.23
C LEU A 301 54.70 -18.28 -0.25
N THR A 302 55.24 -19.20 -1.05
CA THR A 302 54.75 -19.36 -2.43
C THR A 302 53.36 -19.98 -2.43
N ARG A 303 52.56 -19.64 -3.45
CA ARG A 303 51.21 -20.20 -3.65
C ARG A 303 51.18 -21.72 -3.54
N GLU A 304 52.12 -22.41 -4.19
CA GLU A 304 52.19 -23.88 -4.16
C GLU A 304 52.55 -24.40 -2.76
N ARG A 305 53.37 -23.66 -2.00
CA ARG A 305 53.69 -24.04 -0.62
C ARG A 305 52.49 -23.90 0.31
N VAL A 306 51.68 -22.85 0.16
CA VAL A 306 50.40 -22.69 0.90
C VAL A 306 49.46 -23.85 0.58
N ARG A 307 49.34 -24.23 -0.70
CA ARG A 307 48.54 -25.39 -1.12
C ARG A 307 49.00 -26.68 -0.46
N GLN A 308 50.31 -26.94 -0.40
CA GLN A 308 50.87 -28.11 0.27
C GLN A 308 50.51 -28.13 1.76
N ILE A 309 50.75 -27.02 2.47
CA ILE A 309 50.46 -26.87 3.91
C ILE A 309 48.98 -27.09 4.18
N GLN A 310 48.11 -26.58 3.31
CA GLN A 310 46.67 -26.75 3.46
C GLN A 310 46.23 -28.21 3.27
N VAL A 311 46.72 -28.91 2.24
CA VAL A 311 46.39 -30.33 2.03
C VAL A 311 46.86 -31.17 3.22
N GLU A 312 48.04 -30.86 3.75
CA GLU A 312 48.57 -31.50 4.96
C GLU A 312 47.71 -31.19 6.21
N ALA A 313 47.30 -29.93 6.37
CA ALA A 313 46.42 -29.49 7.46
C ALA A 313 45.05 -30.20 7.40
N LEU A 314 44.43 -30.28 6.23
CA LEU A 314 43.13 -30.95 6.05
C LEU A 314 43.22 -32.46 6.30
N LYS A 315 44.31 -33.12 5.89
CA LYS A 315 44.55 -34.53 6.22
C LYS A 315 44.65 -34.72 7.74
N ARG A 316 45.43 -33.88 8.41
CA ARG A 316 45.61 -33.95 9.86
C ARG A 316 44.31 -33.63 10.62
N LEU A 317 43.53 -32.67 10.14
CA LEU A 317 42.24 -32.30 10.73
C LEU A 317 41.22 -33.45 10.57
N ARG A 318 41.25 -34.19 9.45
CA ARG A 318 40.49 -35.42 9.29
C ARG A 318 40.92 -36.51 10.29
N ASP A 319 42.22 -36.72 10.47
CA ASP A 319 42.72 -37.71 11.42
C ASP A 319 42.30 -37.36 12.87
N ILE A 320 42.25 -36.07 13.23
CA ILE A 320 41.75 -35.56 14.52
C ILE A 320 40.23 -35.80 14.65
N LEU A 321 39.45 -35.48 13.62
CA LEU A 321 38.01 -35.74 13.57
C LEU A 321 37.68 -37.23 13.82
N GLU A 322 38.40 -38.13 13.14
CA GLU A 322 38.26 -39.58 13.29
C GLU A 322 38.61 -40.06 14.71
N GLN A 323 39.65 -39.48 15.34
CA GLN A 323 40.03 -39.80 16.73
C GLN A 323 38.99 -39.35 17.75
N HIS A 324 38.31 -38.23 17.50
CA HIS A 324 37.22 -37.72 18.34
C HIS A 324 35.87 -38.38 18.05
N GLY A 325 35.82 -39.40 17.17
CA GLY A 325 34.61 -40.18 16.89
C GLY A 325 33.58 -39.48 16.01
N LEU A 326 33.94 -38.34 15.39
CA LEU A 326 33.10 -37.62 14.45
C LEU A 326 33.47 -38.03 13.03
N THR A 327 32.63 -38.89 12.45
CA THR A 327 32.73 -39.22 11.02
C THR A 327 31.89 -38.25 10.22
N GLY A 328 32.25 -38.02 8.94
CA GLY A 328 31.46 -37.16 8.05
C GLY A 328 30.00 -37.61 7.93
N GLU A 329 29.72 -38.90 8.12
CA GLU A 329 28.35 -39.44 8.16
C GLU A 329 27.59 -39.05 9.43
N SER A 330 28.27 -38.75 10.54
CA SER A 330 27.62 -38.34 11.81
C SER A 330 27.27 -36.85 11.88
N LEU A 331 27.85 -36.02 11.02
CA LEU A 331 27.63 -34.56 10.99
C LEU A 331 26.61 -34.12 9.92
N PHE A 332 26.31 -34.98 8.93
CA PHE A 332 25.43 -34.66 7.80
C PHE A 332 24.22 -35.59 7.69
N GLN A 333 23.82 -36.25 8.79
CA GLN A 333 22.67 -37.16 8.80
C GLN A 333 21.35 -36.45 9.07
#